data_AF-A0A967K6B8-F1
#
_entry.id   AF-A0A967K6B8-F1
#
_cell.length_a   1.000
_cell.length_b   1.000
_cell.length_c   1.000
_cell.angle_alpha   90.00
_cell.angle_beta   90.00
_cell.angle_gamma   90.00
#
_symmetry.space_group_name_H-M   'P 1'
#
loop_
_entity.id
_entity.type
_entity.pdbx_description
1 polymer ?
#
loop_
_entity_poly.entity_id
_entity_poly.type
_entity_poly.pdbx_seq_one_letter_code
_entity_poly.pdbx_strand_id
1 'polypeptide(L)'
;MLIAILISSILTLLVRFTTGILLVPLLIGLGFFALSIGPIYLTIVQDYLNSNKALGNGIFMSMNFLLRSLVILLVGLIGDAFGIQNIYLAGGVLALFSLPIVFALPEGKNNAR
;
A
#
# COMPACT_ATOMS: atom_id res chain seq x y z
N MET A 1 -5.98 8.41 -3.41
CA MET A 1 -5.30 7.14 -3.72
C MET A 1 -4.10 7.34 -4.63
N LEU A 2 -4.27 7.89 -5.85
CA LEU A 2 -3.19 8.20 -6.80
C LEU A 2 -2.01 8.98 -6.18
N ILE A 3 -2.29 10.10 -5.52
CA ILE A 3 -1.25 10.93 -4.87
C ILE A 3 -0.50 10.12 -3.81
N ALA A 4 -1.22 9.35 -2.99
CA ALA A 4 -0.61 8.54 -1.93
C ALA A 4 0.30 7.44 -2.50
N ILE A 5 -0.13 6.76 -3.58
CA ILE A 5 0.67 5.74 -4.27
C ILE A 5 1.89 6.36 -4.95
N LEU A 6 1.73 7.49 -5.62
CA LEU A 6 2.83 8.18 -6.29
C LEU A 6 3.89 8.62 -5.28
N ILE A 7 3.46 9.30 -4.22
CA ILE A 7 4.35 9.80 -3.16
C ILE A 7 5.01 8.63 -2.43
N SER A 8 4.27 7.59 -2.02
CA SER A 8 4.86 6.44 -1.34
C SER A 8 5.85 5.67 -2.22
N SER A 9 5.59 5.55 -3.53
CA SER A 9 6.52 4.92 -4.48
C SER A 9 7.83 5.71 -4.57
N ILE A 10 7.73 7.03 -4.71
CA ILE A 10 8.90 7.92 -4.77
C ILE A 10 9.69 7.86 -3.46
N LEU A 11 9.02 7.92 -2.31
CA LEU A 11 9.66 7.81 -0.99
C LEU A 11 10.36 6.46 -0.81
N THR A 12 9.75 5.36 -1.26
CA THR A 12 10.35 4.02 -1.20
C THR A 12 11.63 3.95 -2.04
N LEU A 13 11.62 4.55 -3.23
CA LEU A 13 12.83 4.65 -4.07
C LEU A 13 13.90 5.53 -3.42
N LEU A 14 13.52 6.65 -2.81
CA LEU A 14 14.45 7.56 -2.12
C LEU A 14 15.09 6.92 -0.88
N VAL A 15 14.37 6.06 -0.17
CA VAL A 15 14.90 5.29 0.98
C VAL A 15 16.11 4.45 0.57
N ARG A 16 16.15 3.91 -0.66
CA ARG A 16 17.30 3.16 -1.16
C ARG A 16 18.59 4.00 -1.18
N PHE A 17 18.49 5.27 -1.54
CA PHE A 17 19.64 6.17 -1.72
C PHE A 17 19.98 6.99 -0.47
N THR A 18 19.19 6.86 0.59
CA THR A 18 19.31 7.69 1.78
C THR A 18 19.80 6.87 2.97
N THR A 19 20.77 7.39 3.71
CA THR A 19 21.31 6.79 4.93
C THR A 19 21.36 7.79 6.08
N GLY A 20 21.47 7.30 7.31
CA GLY A 20 21.62 8.14 8.51
C GLY A 20 20.32 8.80 8.95
N ILE A 21 20.42 9.98 9.58
CA ILE A 21 19.26 10.62 10.24
C ILE A 21 18.17 11.07 9.26
N LEU A 22 18.54 11.35 8.01
CA LEU A 22 17.60 11.74 6.95
C LEU A 22 16.66 10.60 6.53
N LEU A 23 17.02 9.35 6.84
CA LEU A 23 16.16 8.19 6.61
C LEU A 23 14.89 8.24 7.48
N VAL A 24 14.98 8.78 8.70
CA VAL A 24 13.87 8.79 9.66
C VAL A 24 12.68 9.62 9.14
N PRO A 25 12.86 10.90 8.71
CA PRO A 25 11.78 11.66 8.08
C PRO A 25 11.19 10.99 6.84
N LEU A 26 12.02 10.35 6.01
CA LEU A 26 11.57 9.61 4.83
C LEU A 26 10.66 8.44 5.21
N LEU A 27 11.04 7.65 6.23
CA LEU A 27 10.22 6.53 6.71
C LEU A 27 8.92 7.00 7.34
N ILE A 28 8.92 8.12 8.06
CA ILE A 28 7.70 8.73 8.60
C ILE A 28 6.75 9.14 7.48
N GLY A 29 7.27 9.85 6.47
CA GLY A 29 6.50 10.23 5.30
C GLY A 29 5.95 9.01 4.56
N LEU A 30 6.79 8.01 4.31
CA LEU A 30 6.40 6.76 3.67
C LEU A 30 5.26 6.08 4.44
N GLY A 31 5.40 5.95 5.77
CA GLY A 31 4.40 5.38 6.65
C GLY A 31 3.07 6.13 6.58
N PHE A 32 3.10 7.46 6.62
CA PHE A 32 1.91 8.30 6.52
C PHE A 32 1.11 8.06 5.24
N PHE A 33 1.78 8.10 4.08
CA PHE A 33 1.10 7.88 2.80
C PHE A 33 0.66 6.43 2.61
N ALA A 34 1.45 5.46 3.08
CA ALA A 34 1.09 4.04 3.02
C ALA A 34 -0.14 3.71 3.87
N LEU A 35 -0.23 4.26 5.08
CA LEU A 35 -1.38 4.06 5.98
C LEU A 35 -2.67 4.70 5.44
N SER A 36 -2.55 5.81 4.70
CA SER A 36 -3.70 6.51 4.13
C SER A 36 -4.46 5.69 3.07
N ILE A 37 -3.83 4.68 2.47
CA ILE A 37 -4.45 3.85 1.43
C ILE A 37 -5.49 2.87 2.02
N GLY A 38 -5.24 2.36 3.23
CA GLY A 38 -6.10 1.36 3.88
C GLY A 38 -7.56 1.81 4.06
N PRO A 39 -7.81 2.99 4.66
CA PRO A 39 -9.17 3.53 4.82
C PRO A 39 -9.89 3.73 3.49
N ILE A 40 -9.19 4.15 2.44
CA ILE A 40 -9.77 4.35 1.11
C ILE A 40 -10.30 3.03 0.55
N TYR A 41 -9.50 1.95 0.62
CA TYR A 41 -9.97 0.63 0.19
C TYR A 41 -11.12 0.09 1.03
N LEU A 42 -11.08 0.30 2.34
CA LEU A 42 -12.14 -0.14 3.23
C LEU A 42 -13.47 0.53 2.88
N THR A 43 -13.47 1.84 2.62
CA THR A 43 -14.68 2.56 2.19
C THR A 43 -15.22 2.00 0.88
N ILE A 44 -14.37 1.75 -0.12
CA ILE A 44 -14.80 1.15 -1.39
C ILE A 44 -15.48 -0.21 -1.15
N VAL A 45 -14.85 -1.10 -0.37
CA VAL A 45 -15.43 -2.42 -0.05
C VAL A 45 -16.77 -2.29 0.68
N GLN A 46 -16.88 -1.35 1.61
CA GLN A 46 -18.12 -1.11 2.35
C GLN A 46 -19.24 -0.54 1.47
N ASP A 47 -18.91 0.31 0.49
CA ASP A 47 -19.86 0.86 -0.48
C ASP A 47 -20.40 -0.23 -1.43
N TYR A 48 -19.60 -1.25 -1.75
CA TYR A 48 -20.08 -2.43 -2.48
C TYR A 48 -21.04 -3.29 -1.65
N LEU A 49 -20.85 -3.33 -0.33
CA LEU A 49 -21.58 -4.19 0.60
C LEU A 49 -22.55 -3.39 1.48
N ASN A 50 -23.23 -2.38 0.91
CA ASN A 50 -24.11 -1.43 1.60
C ASN A 50 -25.04 -2.04 2.68
N SER A 51 -25.58 -3.23 2.43
CA SER A 51 -26.49 -3.93 3.36
C SER A 51 -25.78 -4.65 4.51
N ASN A 52 -24.49 -4.96 4.38
CA ASN A 52 -23.72 -5.67 5.41
C ASN A 52 -22.26 -5.21 5.49
N LYS A 53 -22.06 -3.99 6.02
CA LYS A 53 -20.75 -3.38 6.24
C LYS A 53 -19.84 -4.20 7.17
N ALA A 54 -20.43 -4.96 8.11
CA ALA A 54 -19.69 -5.83 9.03
C ALA A 54 -19.02 -7.00 8.28
N LEU A 55 -19.73 -7.64 7.33
CA LEU A 55 -19.14 -8.64 6.44
C LEU A 55 -18.03 -8.04 5.57
N GLY A 56 -18.23 -6.83 5.04
CA GLY A 56 -17.21 -6.14 4.25
C GLY A 56 -15.93 -5.89 5.02
N ASN A 57 -16.03 -5.43 6.27
CA ASN A 57 -14.88 -5.28 7.15
C ASN A 57 -14.20 -6.62 7.46
N GLY A 58 -14.99 -7.67 7.76
CA GLY A 58 -14.46 -9.02 8.00
C GLY A 58 -13.64 -9.56 6.82
N ILE A 59 -14.21 -9.52 5.61
CA ILE A 59 -13.53 -9.94 4.37
C ILE A 59 -12.26 -9.11 4.13
N PHE A 60 -12.35 -7.78 4.28
CA PHE A 60 -11.20 -6.90 4.11
C PHE A 60 -10.07 -7.24 5.08
N MET A 61 -10.39 -7.47 6.35
CA MET A 61 -9.39 -7.83 7.37
C MET A 61 -8.77 -9.20 7.10
N SER A 62 -9.58 -10.21 6.77
CA SER A 62 -9.08 -11.55 6.42
C SER A 62 -8.17 -11.53 5.20
N MET A 63 -8.55 -10.80 4.15
CA MET A 63 -7.74 -10.69 2.93
C MET A 63 -6.43 -9.95 3.20
N ASN A 64 -6.48 -8.85 3.96
CA ASN A 64 -5.27 -8.13 4.36
C ASN A 64 -4.32 -9.01 5.17
N PHE A 65 -4.85 -9.82 6.09
CA PHE A 65 -4.05 -10.72 6.90
C PHE A 65 -3.35 -11.79 6.05
N LEU A 66 -4.09 -12.45 5.16
CA LEU A 66 -3.54 -13.48 4.26
C LEU A 66 -2.49 -12.90 3.31
N LEU A 67 -2.78 -11.77 2.67
CA LEU A 67 -1.85 -11.12 1.75
C LEU A 67 -0.61 -10.60 2.48
N ARG A 68 -0.76 -9.90 3.61
CA ARG A 68 0.39 -9.37 4.37
C ARG A 68 1.27 -10.46 4.92
N SER A 69 0.71 -11.53 5.46
CA SER A 69 1.52 -12.64 6.00
C SER A 69 2.38 -13.26 4.90
N LEU A 70 1.82 -13.49 3.71
CA LEU A 70 2.58 -13.96 2.56
C LEU A 70 3.66 -12.96 2.11
N VAL A 71 3.30 -11.69 1.95
CA VAL A 71 4.23 -10.65 1.49
C VAL A 71 5.39 -10.46 2.45
N ILE A 72 5.15 -10.42 3.76
CA ILE A 72 6.21 -10.24 4.76
C ILE A 72 7.20 -11.41 4.72
N LEU A 73 6.71 -12.65 4.56
CA LEU A 73 7.58 -13.82 4.41
C LEU A 73 8.43 -13.75 3.14
N LEU A 74 7.83 -13.40 2.00
CA LEU A 74 8.56 -13.25 0.73
C LEU A 74 9.59 -12.12 0.81
N VAL A 75 9.21 -10.98 1.37
CA VAL A 75 10.10 -9.84 1.59
C VAL A 75 11.24 -10.20 2.53
N GLY A 76 10.98 -10.93 3.62
CA GLY A 76 12.03 -11.41 4.52
C GLY A 76 13.02 -12.31 3.79
N LEU A 77 12.53 -13.33 3.08
CA LEU A 77 13.36 -14.29 2.36
C LEU A 77 14.19 -13.63 1.26
N ILE A 78 13.59 -12.72 0.49
CA ILE A 78 14.31 -11.95 -0.55
C ILE A 78 15.31 -10.98 0.12
N GLY A 79 14.96 -10.42 1.27
CA GLY A 79 15.77 -9.44 1.98
C GLY A 79 17.03 -10.06 2.57
N ASP A 80 16.90 -11.27 3.10
CA ASP A 80 18.02 -12.06 3.61
C ASP A 80 18.97 -12.51 2.49
N ALA A 81 18.42 -12.85 1.31
CA ALA A 81 19.22 -13.33 0.17
C ALA A 81 19.85 -12.21 -0.67
N PHE A 82 19.13 -11.13 -0.94
CA PHE A 82 19.51 -10.06 -1.89
C PHE A 82 19.73 -8.70 -1.23
N GLY A 83 19.52 -8.60 0.07
CA GLY A 83 19.62 -7.35 0.83
C GLY A 83 18.38 -6.48 0.75
N ILE A 84 18.09 -5.79 1.85
CA ILE A 84 16.91 -4.91 2.01
C ILE A 84 16.93 -3.74 0.99
N GLN A 85 18.10 -3.29 0.54
CA GLN A 85 18.22 -2.20 -0.43
C GLN A 85 17.59 -2.55 -1.79
N ASN A 86 17.66 -3.81 -2.21
CA ASN A 86 17.04 -4.27 -3.45
C ASN A 86 15.53 -4.40 -3.32
N ILE A 87 15.03 -4.68 -2.10
CA ILE A 87 13.59 -4.68 -1.81
C ILE A 87 13.00 -3.29 -1.93
N TYR A 88 13.68 -2.25 -1.45
CA TYR A 88 13.19 -0.88 -1.62
C TYR A 88 13.15 -0.46 -3.09
N LEU A 89 14.12 -0.90 -3.92
CA LEU A 89 14.03 -0.68 -5.36
C LEU A 89 12.85 -1.41 -5.98
N ALA A 90 12.77 -2.72 -5.77
CA ALA A 90 11.74 -3.56 -6.37
C ALA A 90 10.34 -3.13 -5.92
N GLY A 91 10.18 -2.84 -4.63
CA GLY A 91 8.95 -2.34 -4.04
C GLY A 91 8.51 -1.00 -4.61
N GLY A 92 9.43 -0.05 -4.78
CA GLY A 92 9.13 1.24 -5.42
C GLY A 92 8.68 1.10 -6.88
N VAL A 93 9.34 0.22 -7.65
CA VAL A 93 8.96 -0.06 -9.04
C VAL A 93 7.62 -0.78 -9.13
N LEU A 94 7.40 -1.82 -8.30
CA LEU A 94 6.12 -2.54 -8.23
C LEU A 94 4.96 -1.63 -7.82
N ALA A 95 5.21 -0.69 -6.90
CA ALA A 95 4.23 0.30 -6.49
C ALA A 95 3.86 1.24 -7.66
N LEU A 96 4.80 1.62 -8.53
CA LEU A 96 4.48 2.35 -9.76
C LEU A 96 3.64 1.52 -10.74
N PHE A 97 3.89 0.21 -10.87
CA PHE A 97 3.05 -0.69 -11.66
C PHE A 97 1.62 -0.82 -11.11
N SER A 98 1.37 -0.45 -9.86
CA SER A 98 0.00 -0.40 -9.32
C SER A 98 -0.81 0.80 -9.82
N LEU A 99 -0.18 1.87 -10.32
CA LEU A 99 -0.85 3.05 -10.85
C LEU A 99 -1.87 2.77 -11.98
N PRO A 100 -1.56 1.99 -13.04
CA PRO A 100 -2.55 1.65 -14.06
C PRO A 100 -3.75 0.89 -13.51
N ILE A 101 -3.56 0.06 -12.48
CA ILE A 101 -4.65 -0.70 -11.85
C ILE A 101 -5.63 0.24 -11.15
N VAL A 102 -5.18 1.40 -10.64
CA VAL A 102 -6.05 2.40 -10.03
C VAL A 102 -7.08 2.95 -11.02
N PHE A 103 -6.71 3.12 -12.29
CA PHE A 103 -7.65 3.58 -13.32
C PHE A 103 -8.66 2.51 -13.72
N ALA A 104 -8.37 1.23 -13.47
CA ALA A 104 -9.30 0.13 -13.65
C ALA A 104 -10.22 -0.07 -12.43
N LEU A 105 -9.99 0.63 -11.32
CA LEU A 105 -10.90 0.54 -10.18
C LEU A 105 -12.22 1.23 -10.51
N PRO A 106 -13.36 0.55 -10.31
CA PRO A 106 -14.65 1.20 -10.43
C PRO A 106 -14.75 2.29 -9.35
N GLU A 107 -15.03 3.52 -9.79
CA GLU A 107 -15.25 4.64 -8.88
C GLU A 107 -16.35 4.26 -7.90
N GLY A 108 -16.03 4.29 -6.60
CA GLY A 108 -17.03 4.16 -5.56
C GLY A 108 -18.09 5.20 -5.82
N LYS A 109 -19.33 4.76 -6.07
CA LYS A 109 -20.46 5.62 -6.39
C LYS A 109 -20.48 6.78 -5.39
N ASN A 110 -20.14 7.96 -5.87
CA ASN A 110 -20.29 9.20 -5.15
C ASN A 110 -21.80 9.43 -4.97
N ASN A 111 -22.40 8.78 -3.97
CA ASN A 111 -23.70 9.17 -3.47
C ASN A 111 -23.51 10.48 -2.69
N ALA A 112 -23.23 11.55 -3.43
CA ALA A 112 -23.66 12.87 -3.07
C ALA A 112 -25.19 12.86 -3.09
N ARG A 113 -25.79 12.53 -1.94
CA ARG A 113 -27.08 13.01 -1.44
C ARG A 113 -27.40 12.36 -0.09
#